data_AF-A0A678TL62-F1
#
_entry.id   AF-A0A678TL62-F1
#
_cell.length_a   1.000
_cell.length_b   1.000
_cell.length_c   1.000
_cell.angle_alpha   90.00
_cell.angle_beta   90.00
_cell.angle_gamma   90.00
#
_symmetry.space_group_name_H-M   'P 1'
#
loop_
_entity.id
_entity.type
_entity.pdbx_description
1 polymer ?
#
loop_
_entity_poly.entity_id
_entity_poly.type
_entity_poly.pdbx_seq_one_letter_code
_entity_poly.pdbx_strand_id
1 'polypeptide(L)'
;MPRRGKDRKQSYGRMIKSPYVPKSLPSGVPIPMCFCDDPCKVDIFEDETIYKQRYWMCYNFAWEPTERQRRSTFITPPPLCDFEQWIDTEIKEADMRLLRGLKECDAERLEILEKRRREK
;
A
#
# COMPACT_ATOMS: atom_id res chain seq x y z
N MET A 1 -6.19 34.34 -38.38
CA MET A 1 -6.37 32.86 -38.45
C MET A 1 -4.99 32.24 -38.48
N PRO A 2 -4.61 31.23 -37.66
CA PRO A 2 -5.27 30.62 -36.50
C PRO A 2 -4.55 30.94 -35.16
N ARG A 3 -5.30 30.87 -34.06
CA ARG A 3 -4.78 30.99 -32.69
C ARG A 3 -3.91 29.75 -32.40
N ARG A 4 -2.64 29.96 -32.06
CA ARG A 4 -1.73 28.88 -31.65
C ARG A 4 -2.27 28.29 -30.35
N GLY A 5 -2.93 27.13 -30.46
CA GLY A 5 -3.44 26.37 -29.33
C GLY A 5 -2.31 26.09 -28.36
N LYS A 6 -2.47 26.52 -27.11
CA LYS A 6 -1.65 26.06 -26.00
C LYS A 6 -2.09 24.63 -25.76
N ASP A 7 -1.31 23.67 -26.23
CA ASP A 7 -1.51 22.28 -25.87
C ASP A 7 -1.50 22.20 -24.35
N ARG A 8 -2.69 21.98 -23.79
CA ARG A 8 -2.88 21.63 -22.39
C ARG A 8 -2.12 20.34 -22.22
N LYS A 9 -0.88 20.44 -21.71
CA LYS A 9 -0.14 19.28 -21.21
C LYS A 9 -1.12 18.48 -20.39
N GLN A 10 -1.37 17.25 -20.84
CA GLN A 10 -2.19 16.29 -20.12
C GLN A 10 -1.59 16.24 -18.73
N SER A 11 -2.25 16.85 -17.75
CA SER A 11 -1.86 16.66 -16.37
C SER A 11 -2.02 15.17 -16.17
N TYR A 12 -0.92 14.45 -15.98
CA TYR A 12 -0.96 13.08 -15.50
C TYR A 12 -1.77 13.16 -14.22
N GLY A 13 -3.06 12.82 -14.37
CA GLY A 13 -4.03 12.92 -13.31
C GLY A 13 -3.42 12.14 -12.17
N ARG A 14 -3.19 12.83 -11.05
CA ARG A 14 -2.85 12.21 -9.78
C ARG A 14 -3.92 11.14 -9.56
N MET A 15 -3.66 9.90 -9.94
CA MET A 15 -4.51 8.77 -9.59
C MET A 15 -4.29 8.59 -8.10
N ILE A 16 -4.96 9.43 -7.31
CA ILE A 16 -5.25 9.13 -5.91
C ILE A 16 -6.24 7.97 -5.99
N LYS A 17 -5.74 6.74 -6.20
CA LYS A 17 -6.46 5.60 -5.66
C LYS A 17 -6.56 5.91 -4.17
N SER A 18 -7.77 6.18 -3.71
CA SER A 18 -8.01 6.37 -2.28
C SER A 18 -7.39 5.16 -1.58
N PRO A 19 -6.48 5.33 -0.62
CA PRO A 19 -5.87 4.21 0.11
C PRO A 19 -6.92 3.36 0.86
N TYR A 20 -8.17 3.84 0.89
CA TYR A 20 -9.32 3.23 1.55
C TYR A 20 -10.25 2.44 0.61
N VAL A 21 -9.88 2.21 -0.66
CA VAL A 21 -10.64 1.27 -1.50
C VAL A 21 -10.29 -0.14 -1.01
N PRO A 22 -11.26 -0.93 -0.51
CA PRO A 22 -10.99 -2.31 -0.08
C PRO A 22 -10.33 -3.08 -1.23
N LYS A 23 -9.16 -3.66 -0.93
CA LYS A 23 -8.40 -4.48 -1.88
C LYS A 23 -9.30 -5.67 -2.28
N SER A 24 -9.36 -5.97 -3.57
CA SER A 24 -10.29 -6.97 -4.10
C SER A 24 -10.01 -8.35 -3.50
N LEU A 25 -11.06 -8.99 -2.99
CA LEU A 25 -10.98 -10.34 -2.44
C LEU A 25 -10.49 -11.35 -3.49
N PRO A 26 -9.60 -12.29 -3.13
CA PRO A 26 -9.23 -13.38 -4.03
C PRO A 26 -10.47 -14.24 -4.31
N SER A 27 -10.82 -14.36 -5.59
CA SER A 27 -11.93 -15.22 -6.03
C SER A 27 -11.61 -16.68 -5.77
N GLY A 28 -12.47 -17.39 -5.05
CA GLY A 28 -12.37 -18.83 -4.82
C GLY A 28 -11.54 -19.27 -3.61
N VAL A 29 -10.98 -18.35 -2.82
CA VAL A 29 -10.31 -18.67 -1.55
C VAL A 29 -11.30 -18.45 -0.40
N PRO A 30 -11.48 -19.42 0.53
CA PRO A 30 -12.35 -19.23 1.68
C PRO A 30 -11.83 -18.08 2.55
N ILE A 31 -12.74 -17.18 2.95
CA ILE A 31 -12.44 -16.05 3.82
C ILE A 31 -12.38 -16.58 5.26
N PRO A 32 -11.26 -16.42 5.99
CA PRO A 32 -11.19 -16.83 7.38
C PRO A 32 -12.02 -15.90 8.27
N MET A 33 -12.52 -16.45 9.37
CA MET A 33 -13.17 -15.70 10.44
C MET A 33 -12.11 -15.26 11.46
N CYS A 34 -12.13 -13.98 11.84
CA CYS A 34 -11.24 -13.48 12.89
C CYS A 34 -11.81 -13.79 14.29
N PHE A 35 -11.06 -13.46 15.35
CA PHE A 35 -11.51 -13.63 16.74
C PHE A 35 -12.70 -12.74 17.15
N CYS A 36 -13.13 -11.82 16.29
CA CYS A 36 -14.36 -11.03 16.47
C CYS A 36 -15.61 -11.70 15.89
N ASP A 37 -15.50 -12.94 15.38
CA ASP A 37 -16.58 -13.63 14.65
C ASP A 37 -17.07 -12.88 13.40
N ASP A 38 -16.22 -12.01 12.84
CA ASP A 38 -16.44 -11.29 11.58
C ASP A 38 -15.51 -11.82 10.46
N PRO A 39 -15.94 -11.76 9.19
CA PRO A 39 -15.09 -12.13 8.06
C PRO A 39 -13.92 -11.14 7.90
N CYS A 40 -12.73 -11.68 7.64
CA CYS A 40 -11.53 -10.87 7.47
C CYS A 40 -11.53 -10.04 6.18
N LYS A 41 -10.80 -8.91 6.22
CA LYS A 41 -10.46 -8.13 5.01
C LYS A 41 -9.11 -8.57 4.47
N VAL A 42 -8.87 -8.26 3.19
CA VAL A 42 -7.56 -8.45 2.56
C VAL A 42 -6.79 -7.15 2.62
N ASP A 43 -5.53 -7.24 3.00
CA ASP A 43 -4.56 -6.17 2.79
C ASP A 43 -3.35 -6.68 2.01
N ILE A 44 -2.58 -5.76 1.49
CA ILE A 44 -1.37 -6.02 0.71
C ILE A 44 -0.22 -5.38 1.46
N PHE A 45 0.81 -6.16 1.73
CA PHE A 45 2.03 -5.65 2.31
C PHE A 45 2.78 -4.81 1.26
N GLU A 46 2.99 -3.53 1.59
CA GLU A 46 3.58 -2.55 0.67
C GLU A 46 5.09 -2.36 0.90
N ASP A 47 5.68 -2.93 1.95
CA ASP A 47 7.11 -2.73 2.21
C ASP A 47 8.01 -3.56 1.28
N GLU A 48 9.20 -3.00 1.02
CA GLU A 48 10.21 -3.41 0.03
C GLU A 48 10.78 -4.84 0.21
N THR A 49 10.41 -5.54 1.28
CA THR A 49 10.88 -6.88 1.62
C THR A 49 9.86 -7.98 1.29
N ILE A 50 8.56 -7.66 1.25
CA ILE A 50 7.45 -8.61 1.03
C ILE A 50 6.47 -8.00 0.02
N TYR A 51 7.01 -7.57 -1.12
CA TYR A 51 6.31 -6.79 -2.13
C TYR A 51 5.05 -7.50 -2.65
N LYS A 52 3.91 -6.85 -2.43
CA LYS A 52 2.59 -7.21 -2.94
C LYS A 52 1.99 -8.53 -2.44
N GLN A 53 2.55 -9.14 -1.40
CA GLN A 53 1.91 -10.31 -0.81
C GLN A 53 0.61 -9.89 -0.11
N ARG A 54 -0.44 -10.68 -0.34
CA ARG A 54 -1.74 -10.47 0.29
C ARG A 54 -1.83 -11.26 1.57
N TYR A 55 -2.49 -10.67 2.56
CA TYR A 55 -2.81 -11.33 3.81
C TYR A 55 -4.24 -10.97 4.23
N TRP A 56 -4.87 -11.89 4.95
CA TRP A 56 -6.11 -11.67 5.68
C TRP A 56 -5.79 -10.95 6.98
N MET A 57 -6.60 -9.96 7.33
CA MET A 57 -6.51 -9.27 8.61
C MET A 57 -7.89 -8.89 9.13
N CYS A 58 -8.02 -8.72 10.44
CA CYS A 58 -9.24 -8.19 11.04
C CYS A 58 -9.50 -6.73 10.59
N TYR A 59 -10.79 -6.35 10.51
CA TYR A 59 -11.16 -4.94 10.37
C TYR A 59 -10.70 -4.09 11.56
N ASN A 60 -10.65 -4.68 12.76
CA ASN A 60 -10.20 -4.05 14.01
C ASN A 60 -8.71 -4.29 14.31
N PHE A 61 -7.90 -4.70 13.33
CA PHE A 61 -6.46 -4.94 13.53
C PHE A 61 -5.70 -3.70 14.00
N ALA A 62 -5.96 -2.57 13.33
CA ALA A 62 -5.47 -1.27 13.73
C ALA A 62 -6.67 -0.34 13.89
N TRP A 63 -6.82 0.24 15.09
CA TRP A 63 -7.85 1.24 15.29
C TRP A 63 -7.43 2.56 14.65
N GLU A 64 -8.05 2.88 13.52
CA GLU A 64 -7.91 4.17 12.87
C GLU A 64 -9.20 4.99 13.08
N PRO A 65 -9.18 6.03 13.94
CA PRO A 65 -10.35 6.88 14.12
C PRO A 65 -10.71 7.58 12.82
N THR A 66 -11.99 7.61 12.48
CA THR A 66 -12.51 8.43 11.37
C THR A 66 -12.25 9.91 11.62
N GLU A 67 -12.19 10.73 10.57
CA GLU A 67 -12.02 12.20 10.66
C GLU A 67 -13.02 12.85 11.62
N ARG A 68 -14.25 12.34 11.67
CA ARG A 68 -15.28 12.80 12.61
C ARG A 68 -14.97 12.40 14.05
N GLN A 69 -14.51 11.17 14.27
CA GLN A 69 -14.09 10.70 15.58
C GLN A 69 -12.87 11.46 16.08
N ARG A 70 -11.85 11.71 15.25
CA ARG A 70 -10.66 12.51 15.60
C ARG A 70 -10.97 13.91 16.15
N ARG A 71 -12.13 14.47 15.79
CA ARG A 71 -12.62 15.78 16.27
C ARG A 71 -13.40 15.69 17.58
N SER A 72 -13.71 14.49 18.06
CA SER A 72 -14.37 14.23 19.35
C SER A 72 -13.35 14.11 20.47
N THR A 73 -13.63 14.72 21.62
CA THR A 73 -12.79 14.64 22.83
C THR A 73 -12.91 13.30 23.55
N PHE A 74 -13.99 12.55 23.29
CA PHE A 74 -14.25 11.25 23.91
C PHE A 74 -14.39 10.20 22.83
N ILE A 75 -13.36 9.34 22.72
CA ILE A 75 -13.40 8.16 21.89
C ILE A 75 -12.80 7.01 22.68
N THR A 76 -13.55 5.93 22.82
CA THR A 76 -13.02 4.67 23.33
C THR A 76 -12.63 3.83 22.11
N PRO A 77 -11.35 3.46 21.95
CA PRO A 77 -10.96 2.57 20.88
C PRO A 77 -11.66 1.21 21.09
N PRO A 78 -12.21 0.59 20.03
CA PRO A 78 -12.69 -0.77 20.07
C PRO A 78 -11.53 -1.71 20.42
N PRO A 79 -11.83 -2.89 21.00
CA PRO A 79 -10.82 -3.91 21.24
C PRO A 79 -10.16 -4.29 19.91
N LEU A 80 -8.82 -4.25 19.89
CA LEU A 80 -8.04 -4.66 18.72
C LEU A 80 -8.07 -6.17 18.57
N CYS A 81 -8.06 -6.64 17.32
CA CYS A 81 -7.98 -8.06 16.98
C CYS A 81 -6.75 -8.28 16.10
N ASP A 82 -5.78 -9.01 16.62
CA ASP A 82 -4.47 -9.30 16.04
C ASP A 82 -4.48 -10.45 15.02
N PHE A 83 -5.66 -10.87 14.55
CA PHE A 83 -5.77 -11.92 13.54
C PHE A 83 -5.09 -11.49 12.22
N GLU A 84 -4.08 -12.26 11.82
CA GLU A 84 -3.33 -12.12 10.57
C GLU A 84 -3.07 -13.50 9.95
N GLN A 85 -3.32 -13.65 8.65
CA GLN A 85 -3.03 -14.90 7.92
C GLN A 85 -2.61 -14.62 6.48
N TRP A 86 -1.41 -15.07 6.09
CA TRP A 86 -0.91 -14.91 4.73
C TRP A 86 -1.72 -15.71 3.70
N ILE A 87 -2.03 -15.06 2.57
CA ILE A 87 -2.75 -15.66 1.43
C ILE A 87 -1.72 -16.19 0.43
N ASP A 88 -0.75 -15.35 0.09
CA ASP A 88 0.31 -15.67 -0.84
C ASP A 88 1.54 -16.11 -0.04
N THR A 89 1.89 -17.39 -0.06
CA THR A 89 3.12 -17.90 0.60
C THR A 89 4.37 -17.80 -0.27
N GLU A 90 4.19 -17.49 -1.56
CA GLU A 90 5.25 -17.41 -2.55
C GLU A 90 5.23 -16.07 -3.28
N ILE A 91 6.38 -15.37 -3.30
CA ILE A 91 6.56 -14.18 -4.12
C ILE A 91 6.77 -14.61 -5.56
N LYS A 92 6.00 -14.06 -6.49
CA LYS A 92 6.19 -14.32 -7.92
C LYS A 92 7.60 -13.88 -8.34
N GLU A 93 8.29 -14.70 -9.13
CA GLU A 93 9.62 -14.37 -9.63
C GLU A 93 9.67 -13.00 -10.36
N ALA A 94 8.60 -12.64 -11.06
CA ALA A 94 8.48 -11.34 -11.72
C ALA A 94 8.53 -10.16 -10.72
N ASP A 95 7.88 -10.31 -9.57
CA ASP A 95 7.89 -9.32 -8.50
C ASP A 95 9.26 -9.26 -7.83
N MET A 96 9.94 -10.41 -7.66
CA MET A 96 11.33 -10.44 -7.19
C MET A 96 12.31 -9.74 -8.15
N ARG A 97 12.15 -9.92 -9.46
CA ARG A 97 12.97 -9.22 -10.48
C ARG A 97 12.77 -7.71 -10.42
N LEU A 98 11.53 -7.26 -10.27
CA LEU A 98 11.21 -5.84 -10.15
C LEU A 98 11.82 -5.22 -8.89
N LEU A 99 11.70 -5.89 -7.74
CA LEU A 99 12.32 -5.45 -6.49
C LEU A 99 13.84 -5.31 -6.60
N ARG A 100 14.50 -6.27 -7.26
CA ARG A 100 15.94 -6.21 -7.49
C ARG A 100 16.33 -4.98 -8.31
N GLY A 101 15.59 -4.71 -9.39
CA GLY A 101 15.83 -3.54 -10.23
C GLY A 101 15.63 -2.21 -9.50
N LEU A 102 14.61 -2.10 -8.64
CA LEU A 102 14.39 -0.90 -7.83
C LEU A 102 15.56 -0.64 -6.87
N LYS A 103 16.07 -1.68 -6.20
CA LYS A 103 17.24 -1.58 -5.30
C LYS A 103 18.50 -1.14 -6.03
N GLU A 104 18.73 -1.66 -7.22
CA GLU A 104 19.84 -1.26 -8.08
C GLU A 104 19.74 0.22 -8.49
N CYS A 105 18.55 0.68 -8.89
CA CYS A 105 18.33 2.09 -9.23
C CYS A 105 18.54 3.03 -8.03
N ASP A 106 18.08 2.66 -6.84
CA ASP A 106 18.30 3.49 -5.64
C ASP A 106 19.76 3.53 -5.21
N ALA A 107 20.48 2.40 -5.34
CA ALA A 107 21.93 2.37 -5.13
C ALA A 107 22.67 3.30 -6.11
N GLU A 108 22.34 3.25 -7.41
CA GLU A 108 22.92 4.14 -8.42
C GLU A 108 22.65 5.62 -8.09
N ARG A 109 21.42 5.95 -7.69
CA ARG A 109 21.07 7.32 -7.28
C ARG A 109 21.87 7.77 -6.06
N LEU A 110 22.04 6.90 -5.07
CA LEU A 110 22.86 7.19 -3.88
C LEU A 110 24.33 7.41 -4.25
N GLU A 111 24.89 6.59 -5.14
CA GLU A 111 26.26 6.77 -5.63
C GLU A 111 26.45 8.10 -6.37
N ILE A 112 25.50 8.48 -7.23
CA ILE A 112 25.54 9.77 -7.93
C ILE A 112 25.51 10.93 -6.93
N LEU A 113 24.63 10.85 -5.92
CA LEU A 113 24.56 11.87 -4.86
C LEU A 113 25.85 11.94 -4.05
N GLU A 114 26.46 10.79 -3.78
CA GLU A 114 27.72 10.74 -3.04
C GLU A 114 28.89 11.30 -3.84
N LYS A 115 28.99 10.99 -5.14
CA LYS A 115 29.98 11.59 -6.04
C LYS A 115 29.87 13.11 -6.06
N ARG A 116 28.66 13.65 -6.22
CA ARG A 116 28.41 15.10 -6.14
C ARG A 116 28.78 15.73 -4.80
N ARG A 117 28.66 14.98 -3.70
CA ARG A 117 29.09 15.45 -2.38
C ARG A 117 30.62 15.51 -2.26
N ARG A 118 31.33 14.58 -2.90
CA ARG A 118 32.81 14.53 -2.89
C ARG A 118 33.45 15.54 -3.86
N GLU A 119 32.72 15.97 -4.87
CA GLU A 119 33.14 16.99 -5.85
C GLU A 119 32.90 18.45 -5.37
N LYS A 120 32.31 18.63 -4.18
CA LYS A 120 32.13 19.92 -3.49
C LYS A 120 33.15 20.06 -2.38
#